data_AF-A0A928VQA4-F1
#
_entry.id   AF-A0A928VQA4-F1
#
_cell.length_a   1.000
_cell.length_b   1.000
_cell.length_c   1.000
_cell.angle_alpha   90.00
_cell.angle_beta   90.00
_cell.angle_gamma   90.00
#
_symmetry.space_group_name_H-M   'P 1'
#
loop_
_entity.id
_entity.type
_entity.pdbx_description
1 polymer ?
#
loop_
_entity_poly.entity_id
_entity_poly.type
_entity_poly.pdbx_seq_one_letter_code
_entity_poly.pdbx_strand_id
1 'polypeptide(L)'
;MWDGFIGKQIQRTNRNLLITTIGLVALPASFGIFGMRYWMNFFSGPVKTTGEALVKFDGKIPDRNFITVEGSKTTKTGVKETTTRRRRGRVTSRRVSANYSLLRIGKKLLIVKAKPEDAKSKTFTGELQPLSTKVQNRIIDPLTKKYPKAKSLFLPYMLDQEEDYTFPGYMGLVIGLPCAGFGVWNLLKLKKRKANPKVHPIVKQISGDQDADTVVSTIEQSMSAAQTIGKTTITHDWLFQPSFYGMKSVRLDHLVWFYQKVTTHKRYGIPIRKSYSTVLHDRAGRTIELAAKESQVSEVINLLYAKAPWAVTGYSDDLKKRWTKEREQMITAVDQRRQTA
;
A
#
# COMPACT_ATOMS: atom_id res chain seq x y z
N MET A 1 -10.85 20.17 -25.27
CA MET A 1 -9.89 19.67 -24.25
C MET A 1 -8.51 20.05 -24.78
N TRP A 2 -7.55 20.46 -23.94
CA TRP A 2 -6.21 20.71 -24.48
C TRP A 2 -5.61 19.39 -24.96
N ASP A 3 -5.23 19.32 -26.24
CA ASP A 3 -4.69 18.09 -26.86
C ASP A 3 -3.16 18.13 -27.04
N GLY A 4 -2.54 19.25 -26.64
CA GLY A 4 -1.10 19.47 -26.67
C GLY A 4 -0.31 18.75 -25.58
N PHE A 5 0.94 19.15 -25.38
CA PHE A 5 1.86 18.63 -24.38
C PHE A 5 1.27 18.61 -22.97
N ILE A 6 0.71 19.73 -22.49
CA ILE A 6 0.11 19.85 -21.14
C ILE A 6 -1.09 18.92 -21.01
N GLY A 7 -1.93 18.86 -22.06
CA GLY A 7 -3.05 17.94 -22.15
C GLY A 7 -2.65 16.48 -21.97
N LYS A 8 -1.62 16.04 -22.70
CA LYS A 8 -1.05 14.69 -22.59
C LYS A 8 -0.50 14.41 -21.19
N GLN A 9 0.12 15.38 -20.53
CA GLN A 9 0.60 15.21 -19.15
C GLN A 9 -0.56 15.07 -18.15
N ILE A 10 -1.63 15.87 -18.30
CA ILE A 10 -2.86 15.74 -17.49
C ILE A 10 -3.48 14.36 -17.66
N GLN A 11 -3.63 13.89 -18.90
CA GLN A 11 -4.19 12.57 -19.20
C GLN A 11 -3.35 11.45 -18.58
N ARG A 12 -2.02 11.54 -18.69
CA ARG A 12 -1.10 10.57 -18.10
C ARG A 12 -1.21 10.53 -16.57
N THR A 13 -1.22 11.69 -15.90
CA THR A 13 -1.38 11.76 -14.45
C THR A 13 -2.73 11.20 -14.00
N ASN A 14 -3.81 11.50 -14.73
CA ASN A 14 -5.13 10.95 -14.45
C ASN A 14 -5.18 9.43 -14.68
N ARG A 15 -4.54 8.91 -15.73
CA ARG A 15 -4.42 7.48 -15.99
C ARG A 15 -3.67 6.76 -14.87
N ASN A 16 -2.54 7.30 -14.43
CA ASN A 16 -1.77 6.72 -13.32
C ASN A 16 -2.57 6.73 -12.01
N LEU A 17 -3.30 7.82 -11.72
CA LEU A 17 -4.20 7.89 -10.57
C LEU A 17 -5.33 6.85 -10.68
N LEU A 18 -5.88 6.60 -11.87
CA LEU A 18 -6.89 5.57 -12.08
C LEU A 18 -6.33 4.16 -11.85
N ILE A 19 -5.18 3.83 -12.45
CA ILE A 19 -4.54 2.50 -12.30
C ILE A 19 -4.23 2.21 -10.83
N THR A 20 -3.67 3.18 -10.12
CA THR A 20 -3.34 3.04 -8.69
C THR A 20 -4.58 2.93 -7.82
N THR A 21 -5.65 3.63 -8.17
CA THR A 21 -6.96 3.49 -7.50
C THR A 21 -7.55 2.09 -7.73
N ILE A 22 -7.48 1.56 -8.95
CA ILE A 22 -7.91 0.19 -9.26
C ILE A 22 -7.09 -0.80 -8.44
N GLY A 23 -5.75 -0.68 -8.42
CA GLY A 23 -4.90 -1.56 -7.62
C GLY A 23 -5.20 -1.51 -6.11
N LEU A 24 -5.45 -0.30 -5.58
CA LEU A 24 -5.80 -0.10 -4.17
C LEU A 24 -7.12 -0.77 -3.79
N VAL A 25 -8.13 -0.73 -4.67
CA VAL A 25 -9.47 -1.30 -4.41
C VAL A 25 -9.51 -2.79 -4.75
N ALA A 26 -8.73 -3.25 -5.73
CA ALA A 26 -8.72 -4.64 -6.17
C ALA A 26 -8.29 -5.61 -5.07
N LEU A 27 -7.33 -5.24 -4.22
CA LEU A 27 -6.87 -6.08 -3.12
C LEU A 27 -7.98 -6.37 -2.07
N PRO A 28 -8.63 -5.36 -1.46
CA PRO A 28 -9.72 -5.62 -0.52
C PRO A 28 -10.95 -6.22 -1.22
N ALA A 29 -11.24 -5.87 -2.48
CA ALA A 29 -12.33 -6.49 -3.24
C ALA A 29 -12.08 -7.98 -3.46
N SER A 30 -10.85 -8.37 -3.84
CA SER A 30 -10.42 -9.77 -3.97
C SER A 30 -10.59 -10.52 -2.65
N PHE A 31 -10.13 -9.94 -1.53
CA PHE A 31 -10.34 -10.51 -0.20
C PHE A 31 -11.83 -10.68 0.15
N GLY A 32 -12.68 -9.73 -0.25
CA GLY A 32 -14.14 -9.82 -0.12
C GLY A 32 -14.74 -10.97 -0.93
N ILE A 33 -14.36 -11.09 -2.21
CA ILE A 33 -14.91 -12.06 -3.16
C ILE A 33 -14.46 -13.49 -2.81
N PHE A 34 -13.16 -13.73 -2.66
CA PHE A 34 -12.65 -15.06 -2.32
C PHE A 34 -13.01 -15.48 -0.90
N GLY A 35 -13.18 -14.49 -0.01
CA GLY A 35 -13.63 -14.70 1.37
C GLY A 35 -15.15 -14.65 1.53
N MET A 36 -15.97 -14.69 0.47
CA MET A 36 -17.40 -14.40 0.57
C MET A 36 -18.12 -15.31 1.59
N ARG A 37 -17.79 -16.60 1.63
CA ARG A 37 -18.32 -17.53 2.65
C ARG A 37 -17.95 -17.11 4.07
N TYR A 38 -16.69 -16.72 4.28
CA TYR A 38 -16.22 -16.22 5.57
C TYR A 38 -16.98 -14.94 5.97
N TRP A 39 -17.12 -13.98 5.06
CA TRP A 39 -17.83 -12.73 5.33
C TRP A 39 -19.31 -12.95 5.65
N MET A 40 -19.99 -13.84 4.94
CA MET A 40 -21.38 -14.21 5.27
C MET A 40 -21.50 -14.78 6.69
N ASN A 41 -20.55 -15.61 7.11
CA ASN A 41 -20.53 -16.19 8.46
C ASN A 41 -20.10 -15.20 9.53
N PHE A 42 -19.17 -14.31 9.22
CA PHE A 42 -18.74 -13.22 10.09
C PHE A 42 -19.90 -12.28 10.41
N PHE A 43 -20.62 -11.77 9.40
CA PHE A 43 -21.70 -10.81 9.60
C PHE A 43 -22.96 -11.43 10.21
N SER A 44 -23.26 -12.69 9.88
CA SER A 44 -24.46 -13.34 10.41
C SER A 44 -24.24 -13.97 11.79
N GLY A 45 -23.01 -13.92 12.31
CA GLY A 45 -22.64 -14.49 13.61
C GLY A 45 -22.70 -16.02 13.67
N PRO A 46 -22.38 -16.58 14.86
CA PRO A 46 -22.32 -18.02 15.06
C PRO A 46 -23.71 -18.64 15.10
N VAL A 47 -23.90 -19.74 14.36
CA VAL A 47 -25.16 -20.49 14.35
C VAL A 47 -25.16 -21.56 15.44
N LYS A 48 -26.17 -21.53 16.31
CA LYS A 48 -26.37 -22.61 17.30
C LYS A 48 -26.72 -23.91 16.57
N THR A 49 -25.90 -24.93 16.74
CA THR A 49 -26.06 -26.21 16.04
C THR A 49 -26.06 -27.37 17.04
N THR A 50 -27.04 -28.26 16.91
CA THR A 50 -27.12 -29.49 17.70
C THR A 50 -26.29 -30.60 17.06
N GLY A 51 -25.84 -31.58 17.84
CA GLY A 51 -25.06 -32.70 17.29
C GLY A 51 -25.78 -33.53 16.24
N GLU A 52 -27.11 -33.59 16.31
CA GLU A 52 -27.92 -34.30 15.31
C GLU A 52 -27.83 -33.62 13.94
N ALA A 53 -27.77 -32.29 13.90
CA ALA A 53 -27.53 -31.54 12.67
C ALA A 53 -26.09 -31.77 12.16
N LEU A 54 -25.11 -31.87 13.04
CA LEU A 54 -23.71 -32.14 12.66
C LEU A 54 -23.50 -33.52 12.04
N VAL A 55 -24.30 -34.52 12.44
CA VAL A 55 -24.26 -35.87 11.86
C VAL A 55 -24.80 -35.91 10.43
N LYS A 56 -25.70 -34.99 10.07
CA LYS A 56 -26.28 -34.90 8.72
C LYS A 56 -25.31 -34.33 7.70
N PHE A 57 -24.25 -33.65 8.13
CA PHE A 57 -23.21 -33.18 7.23
C PHE A 57 -22.31 -34.37 6.85
N ASP A 58 -22.48 -34.85 5.62
CA ASP A 58 -21.77 -36.00 5.05
C ASP A 58 -20.32 -35.65 4.65
N GLY A 59 -19.49 -35.30 5.64
CA GLY A 59 -18.08 -34.93 5.44
C GLY A 59 -17.82 -33.58 4.73
N LYS A 60 -18.82 -32.97 4.10
CA LYS A 60 -18.74 -31.63 3.48
C LYS A 60 -18.86 -30.51 4.51
N ILE A 61 -18.06 -29.46 4.37
CA ILE A 61 -18.16 -28.27 5.24
C ILE A 61 -19.45 -27.53 4.86
N PRO A 62 -20.37 -27.25 5.81
CA PRO A 62 -21.57 -26.47 5.52
C PRO A 62 -21.21 -25.02 5.17
N ASP A 63 -22.10 -24.34 4.43
CA ASP A 63 -21.94 -22.92 4.12
C ASP A 63 -21.83 -22.07 5.39
N ARG A 64 -22.56 -22.47 6.45
CA ARG A 64 -22.51 -21.91 7.80
C ARG A 64 -21.51 -22.70 8.64
N ASN A 65 -20.24 -22.32 8.58
CA ASN A 65 -19.16 -23.02 9.29
C ASN A 65 -18.76 -22.34 10.61
N PHE A 66 -19.25 -21.14 10.91
CA PHE A 66 -19.10 -20.52 12.22
C PHE A 66 -20.27 -20.91 13.11
N ILE A 67 -20.02 -21.80 14.07
CA ILE A 67 -21.08 -22.44 14.85
C ILE A 67 -20.80 -22.42 16.36
N THR A 68 -21.87 -22.47 17.13
CA THR A 68 -21.85 -22.75 18.56
C THR A 68 -22.43 -24.13 18.79
N VAL A 69 -21.67 -25.00 19.46
CA VAL A 69 -22.05 -26.38 19.77
C VAL A 69 -22.06 -26.59 21.27
N GLU A 70 -23.13 -27.21 21.76
CA GLU A 70 -23.28 -27.62 23.14
C GLU A 70 -23.27 -29.16 23.24
N GLY A 71 -22.44 -29.70 24.12
CA GLY A 71 -22.34 -31.13 24.35
C GLY A 71 -22.58 -31.53 25.81
N SER A 72 -22.84 -32.81 26.02
CA SER A 72 -23.18 -33.32 27.36
C SER A 72 -21.95 -33.47 28.25
N LYS A 73 -20.80 -33.81 27.67
CA LYS A 73 -19.54 -34.04 28.39
C LYS A 73 -18.32 -33.75 27.53
N THR A 74 -17.32 -33.12 28.14
CA THR A 74 -16.02 -32.84 27.53
C THR A 74 -14.94 -33.69 28.20
N THR A 75 -14.16 -34.42 27.41
CA THR A 75 -13.07 -35.28 27.88
C THR A 75 -11.75 -34.83 27.26
N LYS A 76 -10.69 -34.66 28.05
CA LYS A 76 -9.38 -34.26 27.53
C LYS A 76 -8.71 -35.43 26.80
N THR A 77 -8.13 -35.18 25.63
CA THR A 77 -7.33 -36.20 24.91
C THR A 77 -5.91 -36.33 25.46
N GLY A 78 -5.41 -35.30 26.16
CA GLY A 78 -4.01 -35.18 26.57
C GLY A 78 -3.09 -34.60 25.49
N VAL A 79 -3.58 -34.45 24.25
CA VAL A 79 -2.82 -33.87 23.13
C VAL A 79 -2.88 -32.34 23.20
N LYS A 80 -1.71 -31.72 23.06
CA LYS A 80 -1.51 -30.26 23.13
C LYS A 80 -0.85 -29.76 21.85
N GLU A 81 -1.28 -28.61 21.38
CA GLU A 81 -0.58 -27.85 20.35
C GLU A 81 0.43 -26.92 21.01
N THR A 82 1.68 -26.95 20.55
CA THR A 82 2.73 -26.07 21.09
C THR A 82 3.33 -25.21 19.99
N THR A 83 3.20 -23.90 20.12
CA THR A 83 3.92 -22.95 19.28
C THR A 83 5.34 -22.80 19.81
N THR A 84 6.33 -22.91 18.92
CA THR A 84 7.75 -22.66 19.26
C THR A 84 8.23 -21.42 18.52
N ARG A 85 8.84 -20.47 19.25
CA ARG A 85 9.53 -19.33 18.63
C ARG A 85 11.00 -19.68 18.48
N ARG A 86 11.54 -19.52 17.27
CA ARG A 86 12.96 -19.74 16.95
C ARG A 86 13.61 -18.41 16.58
N ARG A 87 14.79 -18.14 17.13
CA ARG A 87 15.63 -17.00 16.74
C ARG A 87 17.03 -17.52 16.48
N ARG A 88 17.58 -17.25 15.28
CA ARG A 88 18.89 -17.77 14.81
C ARG A 88 19.04 -19.29 15.01
N GLY A 89 18.02 -20.06 14.60
CA GLY A 89 18.03 -21.53 14.68
C GLY A 89 17.82 -22.13 16.07
N ARG A 90 17.92 -21.36 17.17
CA ARG A 90 17.65 -21.84 18.53
C ARG A 90 16.19 -21.56 18.95
N VAL A 91 15.56 -22.52 19.62
CA VAL A 91 14.22 -22.37 20.21
C VAL A 91 14.35 -21.49 21.44
N THR A 92 13.73 -20.31 21.42
CA THR A 92 13.80 -19.32 22.50
C THR A 92 12.58 -19.35 23.42
N SER A 93 11.47 -19.95 22.97
CA SER A 93 10.26 -20.09 23.78
C SER A 93 9.35 -21.19 23.22
N ARG A 94 8.69 -21.94 24.12
CA ARG A 94 7.68 -22.94 23.81
C ARG A 94 6.42 -22.62 24.63
N ARG A 95 5.30 -22.36 23.96
CA ARG A 95 4.00 -22.09 24.60
C ARG A 95 2.97 -23.11 24.11
N VAL A 96 2.14 -23.60 25.02
CA VAL A 96 0.95 -24.38 24.65
C VAL A 96 -0.09 -23.40 24.12
N SER A 97 -0.49 -23.55 22.86
CA SER A 97 -1.40 -22.63 22.18
C SER A 97 -2.84 -23.15 22.18
N ALA A 98 -3.03 -24.46 22.03
CA ALA A 98 -4.33 -25.12 22.16
C ALA A 98 -4.26 -26.49 22.85
N ASN A 99 -5.39 -26.90 23.41
CA ASN A 99 -5.64 -28.25 23.89
C ASN A 99 -6.72 -28.92 23.03
N TYR A 100 -6.52 -30.20 22.70
CA TYR A 100 -7.51 -31.00 22.00
C TYR A 100 -8.40 -31.74 23.00
N SER A 101 -9.71 -31.56 22.88
CA SER A 101 -10.72 -32.18 23.73
C SER A 101 -11.77 -32.91 22.89
N LEU A 102 -12.38 -33.93 23.48
CA LEU A 102 -13.49 -34.69 22.90
C LEU A 102 -14.79 -34.20 23.52
N LEU A 103 -15.66 -33.62 22.71
CA LEU A 103 -17.01 -33.23 23.09
C LEU A 103 -17.97 -34.35 22.70
N ARG A 104 -18.70 -34.91 23.67
CA ARG A 104 -19.74 -35.90 23.41
C ARG A 104 -21.02 -35.22 22.99
N ILE A 105 -21.54 -35.59 21.82
CA ILE A 105 -22.81 -35.09 21.30
C ILE A 105 -23.67 -36.28 20.88
N GLY A 106 -24.69 -36.57 21.69
CA GLY A 106 -25.47 -37.81 21.58
C GLY A 106 -24.59 -39.05 21.66
N LYS A 107 -24.58 -39.84 20.57
CA LYS A 107 -23.77 -41.07 20.41
C LYS A 107 -22.43 -40.83 19.71
N LYS A 108 -22.14 -39.61 19.26
CA LYS A 108 -20.93 -39.26 18.48
C LYS A 108 -19.98 -38.39 19.30
N LEU A 109 -18.73 -38.31 18.84
CA LEU A 109 -17.65 -37.53 19.43
C LEU A 109 -17.19 -36.48 18.43
N LEU A 110 -17.14 -35.22 18.86
CA LEU A 110 -16.55 -34.10 18.12
C LEU A 110 -15.20 -33.74 18.72
N ILE A 111 -14.19 -33.55 17.88
CA ILE A 111 -12.89 -33.04 18.33
C ILE A 111 -13.00 -31.51 18.40
N VAL A 112 -12.60 -30.94 19.53
CA VAL A 112 -12.58 -29.50 19.76
C VAL A 112 -11.15 -29.07 20.07
N LYS A 113 -10.65 -28.10 19.32
CA LYS A 113 -9.38 -27.44 19.52
C LYS A 113 -9.66 -26.09 20.16
N ALA A 114 -9.34 -25.95 21.44
CA ALA A 114 -9.67 -24.75 22.22
C ALA A 114 -8.46 -24.24 22.99
N LYS A 115 -8.51 -22.96 23.38
CA LYS A 115 -7.52 -22.35 24.26
C LYS A 115 -7.43 -23.15 25.57
N PRO A 116 -6.26 -23.18 26.24
CA PRO A 116 -6.07 -24.02 27.42
C PRO A 116 -7.06 -23.78 28.55
N GLU A 117 -7.54 -22.55 28.68
CA GLU A 117 -8.51 -22.07 29.67
C GLU A 117 -9.92 -22.63 29.39
N ASP A 118 -10.33 -22.69 28.12
CA ASP A 118 -11.68 -23.10 27.70
C ASP A 118 -11.84 -24.61 27.51
N ALA A 119 -10.75 -25.38 27.58
CA ALA A 119 -10.72 -26.81 27.24
C ALA A 119 -11.61 -27.72 28.13
N LYS A 120 -12.24 -27.19 29.18
CA LYS A 120 -13.21 -27.90 30.04
C LYS A 120 -14.66 -27.47 29.82
N SER A 121 -14.91 -26.46 28.97
CA SER A 121 -16.26 -25.98 28.69
C SER A 121 -17.14 -27.09 28.09
N LYS A 122 -18.46 -26.95 28.24
CA LYS A 122 -19.47 -27.78 27.54
C LYS A 122 -20.00 -27.12 26.28
N THR A 123 -19.77 -25.82 26.14
CA THR A 123 -20.20 -25.00 25.02
C THR A 123 -18.98 -24.40 24.37
N PHE A 124 -18.87 -24.59 23.06
CA PHE A 124 -17.75 -24.10 22.27
C PHE A 124 -18.29 -23.34 21.05
N THR A 125 -17.63 -22.24 20.71
CA THR A 125 -17.96 -21.42 19.54
C THR A 125 -16.70 -21.27 18.70
N GLY A 126 -16.79 -21.64 17.42
CA GLY A 126 -15.62 -21.69 16.56
C GLY A 126 -15.94 -22.07 15.14
N GLU A 127 -14.88 -22.22 14.34
CA GLU A 127 -14.99 -22.67 12.96
C GLU A 127 -15.05 -24.19 12.88
N LEU A 128 -16.05 -24.71 12.18
CA LEU A 128 -16.13 -26.10 11.79
C LEU A 128 -15.19 -26.34 10.61
N GLN A 129 -14.14 -27.11 10.84
CA GLN A 129 -13.13 -27.48 9.86
C GLN A 129 -13.12 -29.00 9.64
N PRO A 130 -12.70 -29.47 8.45
CA PRO A 130 -12.51 -30.89 8.23
C PRO A 130 -11.34 -31.39 9.08
N LEU A 131 -11.40 -32.67 9.50
CA LEU A 131 -10.29 -33.26 10.24
C LEU A 131 -9.00 -33.23 9.43
N SER A 132 -7.98 -32.55 9.95
CA SER A 132 -6.65 -32.59 9.35
C SER A 132 -5.99 -33.96 9.55
N THR A 133 -5.11 -34.34 8.62
CA THR A 133 -4.31 -35.57 8.71
C THR A 133 -3.48 -35.62 10.00
N LYS A 134 -3.03 -34.45 10.51
CA LYS A 134 -2.33 -34.35 11.78
C LYS A 134 -3.19 -34.78 12.96
N VAL A 135 -4.45 -34.35 12.98
CA VAL A 135 -5.41 -34.70 14.04
C VAL A 135 -5.78 -36.18 13.96
N GLN A 136 -5.99 -36.70 12.74
CA GLN A 136 -6.23 -38.12 12.52
C GLN A 136 -5.08 -38.98 13.10
N ASN A 137 -3.85 -38.71 12.69
CA ASN A 137 -2.69 -39.51 13.08
C ASN A 137 -2.34 -39.39 14.57
N ARG A 138 -2.59 -38.22 15.19
CA ARG A 138 -2.20 -37.98 16.60
C ARG A 138 -3.27 -38.30 17.62
N ILE A 139 -4.55 -38.28 17.24
CA ILE A 139 -5.67 -38.45 18.15
C ILE A 139 -6.50 -39.66 17.78
N ILE A 140 -6.97 -39.75 16.54
CA ILE A 140 -7.93 -40.77 16.13
C ILE A 140 -7.26 -42.14 15.99
N ASP A 141 -6.11 -42.23 15.31
CA ASP A 141 -5.45 -43.51 15.07
C ASP A 141 -4.97 -44.20 16.36
N PRO A 142 -4.33 -43.51 17.33
CA PRO A 142 -3.96 -44.13 18.60
C PRO A 142 -5.17 -44.61 19.41
N LEU A 143 -6.25 -43.82 19.41
CA LEU A 143 -7.50 -44.19 20.10
C LEU A 143 -8.19 -45.37 19.42
N THR A 144 -8.16 -45.44 18.09
CA THR A 144 -8.76 -46.54 17.33
C THR A 144 -7.96 -47.83 17.48
N LYS A 145 -6.63 -47.77 17.57
CA LYS A 145 -5.79 -48.93 17.89
C LYS A 145 -6.14 -49.52 19.26
N LYS A 146 -6.43 -48.67 20.24
CA LYS A 146 -6.82 -49.10 21.59
C LYS A 146 -8.29 -49.53 21.68
N TYR A 147 -9.16 -48.92 20.88
CA TYR A 147 -10.60 -49.19 20.83
C TYR A 147 -11.08 -49.22 19.37
N PRO A 148 -11.08 -50.39 18.70
CA PRO A 148 -11.42 -50.51 17.27
C PRO A 148 -12.81 -49.97 16.91
N LYS A 149 -13.78 -50.11 17.82
CA LYS A 149 -15.16 -49.60 17.65
C LYS A 149 -15.27 -48.08 17.80
N ALA A 150 -14.23 -47.37 18.24
CA ALA A 150 -14.30 -45.93 18.48
C ALA A 150 -14.29 -45.10 17.19
N LYS A 151 -13.71 -45.62 16.09
CA LYS A 151 -13.58 -44.89 14.82
C LYS A 151 -14.92 -44.41 14.27
N SER A 152 -15.96 -45.25 14.35
CA SER A 152 -17.31 -44.91 13.88
C SER A 152 -18.04 -43.90 14.76
N LEU A 153 -17.50 -43.58 15.95
CA LEU A 153 -18.08 -42.60 16.87
C LEU A 153 -17.59 -41.18 16.57
N PHE A 154 -16.43 -41.00 15.95
CA PHE A 154 -15.90 -39.68 15.60
C PHE A 154 -16.64 -39.07 14.42
N LEU A 155 -16.99 -37.79 14.54
CA LEU A 155 -17.43 -36.99 13.40
C LEU A 155 -16.24 -36.65 12.50
N PRO A 156 -16.43 -36.51 11.17
CA PRO A 156 -15.35 -36.17 10.23
C PRO A 156 -14.86 -34.72 10.33
N TYR A 157 -15.25 -33.99 11.38
CA TYR A 157 -15.00 -32.57 11.58
C TYR A 157 -14.32 -32.29 12.92
N MET A 158 -13.73 -31.10 13.00
CA MET A 158 -13.18 -30.51 14.20
C MET A 158 -13.74 -29.10 14.36
N LEU A 159 -14.00 -28.69 15.59
CA LEU A 159 -14.32 -27.31 15.93
C LEU A 159 -13.04 -26.60 16.40
N ASP A 160 -12.60 -25.57 15.66
CA ASP A 160 -11.47 -24.73 16.04
C ASP A 160 -11.95 -23.43 16.71
N GLN A 161 -11.63 -23.29 17.99
CA GLN A 161 -11.87 -22.11 18.83
C GLN A 161 -10.54 -21.43 19.23
N GLU A 162 -9.38 -21.98 18.86
CA GLU A 162 -8.09 -21.36 19.20
C GLU A 162 -7.94 -20.00 18.52
N GLU A 163 -8.23 -19.96 17.22
CA GLU A 163 -8.18 -18.74 16.43
C GLU A 163 -9.48 -17.93 16.60
N ASP A 164 -9.34 -16.63 16.84
CA ASP A 164 -10.49 -15.74 16.87
C ASP A 164 -11.05 -15.60 15.46
N TYR A 165 -12.16 -16.29 15.20
CA TYR A 165 -12.84 -16.26 13.91
C TYR A 165 -13.18 -14.84 13.46
N THR A 166 -13.43 -13.92 14.39
CA THR A 166 -13.88 -12.55 14.08
C THR A 166 -12.73 -11.59 13.81
N PHE A 167 -11.53 -11.89 14.31
CA PHE A 167 -10.38 -11.00 14.20
C PHE A 167 -9.98 -10.65 12.74
N PRO A 168 -9.86 -11.61 11.80
CA PRO A 168 -9.56 -11.30 10.41
C PRO A 168 -10.63 -10.39 9.76
N GLY A 169 -11.90 -10.57 10.12
CA GLY A 169 -13.02 -9.77 9.62
C GLY A 169 -12.94 -8.32 10.08
N TYR A 170 -12.67 -8.08 11.37
CA TYR A 170 -12.45 -6.72 11.87
C TYR A 170 -11.23 -6.05 11.23
N MET A 171 -10.12 -6.78 11.05
CA MET A 171 -8.96 -6.26 10.32
C MET A 171 -9.28 -5.94 8.87
N GLY A 172 -10.06 -6.81 8.21
CA GLY A 172 -10.57 -6.58 6.87
C GLY A 172 -11.42 -5.32 6.76
N LEU A 173 -12.24 -5.01 7.77
CA LEU A 173 -13.05 -3.78 7.81
C LEU A 173 -12.21 -2.54 8.09
N VAL A 174 -11.33 -2.59 9.09
CA VAL A 174 -10.47 -1.46 9.49
C VAL A 174 -9.53 -1.04 8.36
N ILE A 175 -9.05 -1.98 7.54
CA ILE A 175 -8.18 -1.67 6.39
C ILE A 175 -9.01 -1.45 5.12
N GLY A 176 -10.02 -2.30 4.89
CA GLY A 176 -10.81 -2.31 3.66
C GLY A 176 -11.68 -1.07 3.51
N LEU A 177 -12.34 -0.59 4.59
CA LEU A 177 -13.20 0.58 4.52
C LEU A 177 -12.43 1.87 4.18
N PRO A 178 -11.28 2.20 4.84
CA PRO A 178 -10.47 3.33 4.42
C PRO A 178 -9.93 3.20 3.00
N CYS A 179 -9.48 2.01 2.57
CA CYS A 179 -9.04 1.79 1.19
C CYS A 179 -10.15 2.05 0.17
N ALA A 180 -11.36 1.55 0.44
CA ALA A 180 -12.54 1.79 -0.40
C ALA A 180 -12.91 3.28 -0.42
N GLY A 181 -12.96 3.94 0.74
CA GLY A 181 -13.24 5.37 0.87
C GLY A 181 -12.22 6.24 0.12
N PHE A 182 -10.93 5.95 0.25
CA PHE A 182 -9.87 6.61 -0.51
C PHE A 182 -9.99 6.36 -2.02
N GLY A 183 -10.39 5.15 -2.41
CA GLY A 183 -10.68 4.81 -3.79
C GLY A 183 -11.81 5.67 -4.38
N VAL A 184 -12.95 5.75 -3.69
CA VAL A 184 -14.08 6.61 -4.08
C VAL A 184 -13.64 8.08 -4.17
N TRP A 185 -12.88 8.56 -3.19
CA TRP A 185 -12.36 9.94 -3.20
C TRP A 185 -11.48 10.23 -4.41
N ASN A 186 -10.60 9.28 -4.80
CA ASN A 186 -9.78 9.42 -6.00
C ASN A 186 -10.62 9.40 -7.28
N LEU A 187 -11.66 8.58 -7.36
CA LEU A 187 -12.59 8.58 -8.50
C LEU A 187 -13.35 9.90 -8.62
N LEU A 188 -13.82 10.46 -7.50
CA LEU A 188 -14.46 11.78 -7.48
C LEU A 188 -13.48 12.88 -7.93
N LYS A 189 -12.23 12.84 -7.48
CA LYS A 189 -11.16 13.74 -7.96
C LYS A 189 -10.93 13.59 -9.47
N LEU A 190 -10.88 12.37 -9.98
CA LEU A 190 -10.72 12.11 -11.41
C LEU A 190 -11.89 12.68 -12.21
N LYS A 191 -13.13 12.46 -11.76
CA LYS A 191 -14.32 13.03 -12.38
C LYS A 191 -14.24 14.56 -12.42
N LYS A 192 -13.90 15.19 -11.29
CA LYS A 192 -13.74 16.66 -11.20
C LYS A 192 -12.65 17.17 -12.16
N ARG A 193 -11.50 16.49 -12.23
CA ARG A 193 -10.38 16.87 -13.12
C ARG A 193 -10.68 16.67 -14.60
N LYS A 194 -11.50 15.68 -14.95
CA LYS A 194 -11.97 15.46 -16.32
C LYS A 194 -12.99 16.51 -16.74
N ALA A 195 -13.91 16.88 -15.85
CA ALA A 195 -14.92 17.89 -16.11
C ALA A 195 -14.32 19.30 -16.23
N ASN A 196 -13.32 19.64 -15.40
CA ASN A 196 -12.64 20.92 -15.47
C ASN A 196 -11.10 20.73 -15.40
N PRO A 197 -10.41 20.76 -16.56
CA PRO A 197 -8.95 20.65 -16.64
C PRO A 197 -8.21 21.74 -15.84
N LYS A 198 -8.78 22.93 -15.68
CA LYS A 198 -8.16 24.06 -14.94
C LYS A 198 -7.94 23.75 -13.46
N VAL A 199 -8.69 22.81 -12.89
CA VAL A 199 -8.54 22.39 -11.49
C VAL A 199 -7.33 21.46 -11.31
N HIS A 200 -6.74 20.96 -12.40
CA HIS A 200 -5.64 20.01 -12.33
C HIS A 200 -4.38 20.65 -11.68
N PRO A 201 -3.67 19.96 -10.77
CA PRO A 201 -2.50 20.53 -10.07
C PRO A 201 -1.39 21.04 -11.00
N ILE A 202 -1.16 20.35 -12.13
CA ILE A 202 -0.19 20.78 -13.15
C ILE A 202 -0.54 22.18 -13.68
N VAL A 203 -1.81 22.42 -13.95
CA VAL A 203 -2.30 23.68 -14.53
C VAL A 203 -2.18 24.80 -13.50
N LYS A 204 -2.62 24.55 -12.27
CA LYS A 204 -2.45 25.49 -11.17
C LYS A 204 -0.99 25.86 -10.92
N GLN A 205 -0.07 24.90 -11.09
CA GLN A 205 1.36 25.14 -10.90
C GLN A 205 1.96 26.03 -11.99
N ILE A 206 1.53 25.88 -13.25
CA ILE A 206 2.04 26.67 -14.39
C ILE A 206 1.32 28.02 -14.52
N SER A 207 0.01 28.09 -14.26
CA SER A 207 -0.76 29.33 -14.41
C SER A 207 -0.47 30.32 -13.28
N GLY A 208 -0.24 29.84 -12.05
CA GLY A 208 -0.21 30.74 -10.89
C GLY A 208 -1.49 31.57 -10.83
N ASP A 209 -1.32 32.90 -10.79
CA ASP A 209 -2.41 33.89 -10.81
C ASP A 209 -2.83 34.31 -12.22
N GLN A 210 -2.14 33.85 -13.27
CA GLN A 210 -2.44 34.17 -14.66
C GLN A 210 -3.58 33.29 -15.19
N ASP A 211 -4.22 33.75 -16.28
CA ASP A 211 -5.21 32.94 -16.97
C ASP A 211 -4.59 31.65 -17.54
N ALA A 212 -5.20 30.53 -17.17
CA ALA A 212 -4.69 29.20 -17.48
C ALA A 212 -4.72 28.87 -18.98
N ASP A 213 -5.72 29.36 -19.72
CA ASP A 213 -5.83 29.09 -21.16
C ASP A 213 -4.69 29.79 -21.92
N THR A 214 -4.44 31.05 -21.57
CA THR A 214 -3.36 31.85 -22.14
C THR A 214 -1.99 31.21 -21.89
N VAL A 215 -1.66 30.89 -20.63
CA VAL A 215 -0.35 30.29 -20.28
C VAL A 215 -0.15 28.94 -20.97
N VAL A 216 -1.18 28.09 -21.02
CA VAL A 216 -1.09 26.81 -21.72
C VAL A 216 -0.85 27.05 -23.21
N SER A 217 -1.57 27.97 -23.85
CA SER A 217 -1.39 28.24 -25.29
C SER A 217 0.04 28.70 -25.62
N THR A 218 0.63 29.56 -24.79
CA THR A 218 2.02 30.03 -24.96
C THR A 218 3.02 28.88 -24.80
N ILE A 219 2.80 28.02 -23.79
CA ILE A 219 3.63 26.84 -23.58
C ILE A 219 3.58 25.95 -24.82
N GLU A 220 2.37 25.62 -25.31
CA GLU A 220 2.20 24.76 -26.49
C GLU A 220 2.87 25.32 -27.75
N GLN A 221 2.82 26.63 -27.97
CA GLN A 221 3.55 27.27 -29.08
C GLN A 221 5.07 27.10 -28.94
N SER A 222 5.60 27.28 -27.73
CA SER A 222 7.03 27.11 -27.42
C SER A 222 7.52 25.66 -27.49
N MET A 223 6.61 24.67 -27.50
CA MET A 223 6.97 23.26 -27.54
C MET A 223 7.59 22.82 -28.88
N SER A 224 7.32 23.55 -29.97
CA SER A 224 7.89 23.24 -31.30
C SER A 224 9.42 23.34 -31.33
N ALA A 225 9.99 24.28 -30.55
CA ALA A 225 11.42 24.49 -30.40
C ALA A 225 12.00 23.87 -29.12
N ALA A 226 11.28 22.95 -28.48
CA ALA A 226 11.68 22.36 -27.20
C ALA A 226 12.85 21.37 -27.37
N GLN A 227 13.82 21.44 -26.47
CA GLN A 227 14.89 20.45 -26.36
C GLN A 227 14.56 19.47 -25.24
N THR A 228 14.66 18.17 -25.52
CA THR A 228 14.36 17.12 -24.53
C THR A 228 15.62 16.34 -24.17
N ILE A 229 16.01 16.42 -22.90
CA ILE A 229 17.15 15.71 -22.32
C ILE A 229 16.62 14.69 -21.31
N GLY A 230 16.61 13.42 -21.73
CA GLY A 230 16.03 12.34 -20.93
C GLY A 230 14.53 12.54 -20.68
N LYS A 231 14.14 12.83 -19.43
CA LYS A 231 12.75 13.15 -19.07
C LYS A 231 12.51 14.65 -18.97
N THR A 232 13.54 15.48 -19.06
CA THR A 232 13.43 16.93 -18.89
C THR A 232 13.24 17.57 -20.26
N THR A 233 12.21 18.39 -20.41
CA THR A 233 11.94 19.16 -21.63
C THR A 233 12.11 20.64 -21.31
N ILE A 234 12.90 21.34 -22.11
CA ILE A 234 13.23 22.75 -21.89
C ILE A 234 12.82 23.52 -23.15
N THR A 235 11.94 24.50 -22.98
CA THR A 235 11.49 25.42 -24.03
C THR A 235 12.26 26.74 -23.93
N HIS A 236 11.78 27.79 -24.58
CA HIS A 236 12.35 29.13 -24.43
C HIS A 236 12.20 29.66 -22.99
N ASP A 237 10.99 29.55 -22.42
CA ASP A 237 10.65 30.17 -21.12
C ASP A 237 10.46 29.17 -19.99
N TRP A 238 10.34 27.87 -20.29
CA TRP A 238 9.95 26.87 -19.31
C TRP A 238 10.85 25.66 -19.31
N LEU A 239 10.97 25.06 -18.12
CA LEU A 239 11.50 23.72 -17.94
C LEU A 239 10.40 22.84 -17.35
N PHE A 240 10.26 21.64 -17.91
CA PHE A 240 9.31 20.62 -17.50
C PHE A 240 10.03 19.31 -17.22
N GLN A 241 9.71 18.66 -16.10
CA GLN A 241 10.09 17.26 -15.87
C GLN A 241 8.87 16.47 -15.38
N PRO A 242 8.35 15.55 -16.22
CA PRO A 242 7.20 14.74 -15.88
C PRO A 242 7.49 13.78 -14.70
N SER A 243 6.57 13.69 -13.73
CA SER A 243 6.63 12.75 -12.59
C SER A 243 5.46 11.77 -12.60
N PHE A 244 5.45 10.77 -11.71
CA PHE A 244 4.42 9.72 -11.75
C PHE A 244 3.00 10.26 -11.51
N TYR A 245 2.84 11.24 -10.61
CA TYR A 245 1.55 11.85 -10.27
C TYR A 245 1.46 13.34 -10.62
N GLY A 246 2.35 13.84 -11.48
CA GLY A 246 2.34 15.25 -11.86
C GLY A 246 3.46 15.60 -12.83
N MET A 247 3.86 16.86 -12.77
CA MET A 247 4.95 17.41 -13.57
C MET A 247 5.60 18.51 -12.75
N LYS A 248 6.94 18.48 -12.65
CA LYS A 248 7.71 19.60 -12.13
C LYS A 248 7.82 20.63 -13.24
N SER A 249 7.47 21.87 -12.97
CA SER A 249 7.62 22.99 -13.90
C SER A 249 8.31 24.15 -13.22
N VAL A 250 9.21 24.82 -13.96
CA VAL A 250 9.93 26.03 -13.55
C VAL A 250 9.90 26.99 -14.74
N ARG A 251 9.61 28.27 -14.48
CA ARG A 251 9.86 29.31 -15.48
C ARG A 251 11.33 29.73 -15.40
N LEU A 252 12.00 29.80 -16.54
CA LEU A 252 13.42 30.13 -16.61
C LEU A 252 13.69 31.58 -16.22
N ASP A 253 12.76 32.50 -16.51
CA ASP A 253 12.81 33.90 -16.09
C ASP A 253 12.76 34.08 -14.56
N HIS A 254 12.25 33.07 -13.85
CA HIS A 254 12.13 33.04 -12.41
C HIS A 254 13.29 32.30 -11.72
N LEU A 255 14.22 31.75 -12.49
CA LEU A 255 15.36 30.99 -11.97
C LEU A 255 16.37 31.93 -11.30
N VAL A 256 16.71 31.63 -10.05
CA VAL A 256 17.66 32.43 -9.25
C VAL A 256 18.96 31.68 -9.04
N TRP A 257 18.88 30.38 -8.74
CA TRP A 257 20.04 29.57 -8.42
C TRP A 257 19.86 28.13 -8.90
N PHE A 258 20.89 27.56 -9.51
CA PHE A 258 20.88 26.14 -9.87
C PHE A 258 22.24 25.48 -9.75
N TYR A 259 22.24 24.18 -9.49
CA TYR A 259 23.46 23.39 -9.34
C TYR A 259 23.24 21.88 -9.52
N GLN A 260 24.34 21.16 -9.76
CA GLN A 260 24.37 19.70 -9.73
C GLN A 260 24.47 19.18 -8.30
N LYS A 261 23.59 18.26 -7.94
CA LYS A 261 23.63 17.53 -6.67
C LYS A 261 23.98 16.07 -6.92
N VAL A 262 24.97 15.57 -6.18
CA VAL A 262 25.38 14.17 -6.18
C VAL A 262 25.10 13.57 -4.81
N THR A 263 24.24 12.55 -4.74
CA THR A 263 23.88 11.85 -3.51
C THR A 263 24.52 10.47 -3.50
N THR A 264 25.33 10.17 -2.49
CA THR A 264 25.98 8.86 -2.31
C THR A 264 25.18 8.01 -1.33
N HIS A 265 24.60 6.93 -1.80
CA HIS A 265 23.89 5.94 -1.00
C HIS A 265 24.88 4.98 -0.36
N LYS A 266 24.91 4.94 0.98
CA LYS A 266 25.79 4.06 1.77
C LYS A 266 24.98 2.99 2.48
N ARG A 267 25.51 1.77 2.57
CA ARG A 267 24.97 0.69 3.41
C ARG A 267 26.11 0.17 4.27
N TYR A 268 25.89 0.12 5.59
CA TYR A 268 26.94 -0.21 6.55
C TYR A 268 28.22 0.64 6.36
N GLY A 269 28.05 1.93 6.03
CA GLY A 269 29.18 2.85 5.78
C GLY A 269 29.82 2.75 4.39
N ILE A 270 29.56 1.68 3.62
CA ILE A 270 30.15 1.44 2.29
C ILE A 270 29.27 2.10 1.21
N PRO A 271 29.83 2.93 0.31
CA PRO A 271 29.08 3.52 -0.79
C PRO A 271 28.69 2.44 -1.81
N ILE A 272 27.39 2.29 -2.06
CA ILE A 272 26.83 1.31 -3.01
C ILE A 272 26.48 1.98 -4.34
N ARG A 273 25.93 3.20 -4.30
CA ARG A 273 25.37 3.84 -5.49
C ARG A 273 25.42 5.36 -5.37
N LYS A 274 25.64 6.05 -6.50
CA LYS A 274 25.42 7.50 -6.62
C LYS A 274 24.12 7.80 -7.37
N SER A 275 23.46 8.89 -7.01
CA SER A 275 22.33 9.45 -7.76
C SER A 275 22.57 10.93 -8.01
N TYR A 276 22.23 11.37 -9.22
CA TYR A 276 22.50 12.71 -9.72
C TYR A 276 21.20 13.46 -9.94
N SER A 277 21.20 14.76 -9.63
CA SER A 277 20.07 15.63 -9.86
C SER A 277 20.49 17.06 -10.14
N THR A 278 19.68 17.79 -10.92
CA THR A 278 19.78 19.25 -11.04
C THR A 278 18.85 19.88 -10.03
N VAL A 279 19.36 20.73 -9.15
CA VAL A 279 18.55 21.48 -8.19
C VAL A 279 18.32 22.88 -8.74
N LEU A 280 17.06 23.30 -8.77
CA LEU A 280 16.62 24.61 -9.25
C LEU A 280 15.93 25.37 -8.10
N HIS A 281 16.28 26.64 -7.94
CA HIS A 281 15.67 27.56 -7.00
C HIS A 281 15.00 28.71 -7.76
N ASP A 282 13.69 28.83 -7.55
CA ASP A 282 12.83 29.85 -8.14
C ASP A 282 12.65 31.02 -7.16
N ARG A 283 12.54 32.26 -7.66
CA ARG A 283 12.22 33.48 -6.88
C ARG A 283 11.04 33.32 -5.92
N ALA A 284 10.07 32.46 -6.23
CA ALA A 284 8.96 32.13 -5.31
C ALA A 284 9.39 31.30 -4.08
N GLY A 285 10.68 31.03 -3.89
CA GLY A 285 11.22 30.20 -2.81
C GLY A 285 11.09 28.69 -3.04
N ARG A 286 10.64 28.27 -4.23
CA ARG A 286 10.44 26.85 -4.56
C ARG A 286 11.77 26.21 -4.92
N THR A 287 12.06 25.05 -4.33
CA THR A 287 13.21 24.21 -4.68
C THR A 287 12.74 22.98 -5.43
N ILE A 288 13.24 22.78 -6.65
CA ILE A 288 12.85 21.70 -7.54
C ILE A 288 14.07 20.86 -7.89
N GLU A 289 14.02 19.58 -7.53
CA GLU A 289 15.10 18.62 -7.81
C GLU A 289 14.75 17.73 -9.01
N LEU A 290 15.56 17.78 -10.06
CA LEU A 290 15.37 17.04 -11.30
C LEU A 290 16.32 15.84 -11.35
N ALA A 291 15.84 14.65 -10.99
CA ALA A 291 16.67 13.46 -11.00
C ALA A 291 16.85 12.94 -12.43
N ALA A 292 18.10 12.70 -12.83
CA ALA A 292 18.45 12.17 -14.15
C ALA A 292 19.78 11.40 -14.09
N LYS A 293 20.22 10.85 -15.24
CA LYS A 293 21.58 10.28 -15.35
C LYS A 293 22.61 11.41 -15.28
N GLU A 294 23.84 11.10 -14.88
CA GLU A 294 24.92 12.09 -14.76
C GLU A 294 25.13 12.90 -16.04
N SER A 295 25.26 12.24 -17.19
CA SER A 295 25.42 12.93 -18.48
C SER A 295 24.26 13.89 -18.80
N GLN A 296 23.03 13.46 -18.49
CA GLN A 296 21.82 14.27 -18.70
C GLN A 296 21.76 15.47 -17.75
N VAL A 297 22.23 15.32 -16.52
CA VAL A 297 22.32 16.43 -15.55
C VAL A 297 23.30 17.48 -16.05
N SER A 298 24.48 17.06 -16.53
CA SER A 298 25.47 17.97 -17.10
C SER A 298 24.93 18.70 -18.33
N GLU A 299 24.26 17.98 -19.23
CA GLU A 299 23.65 18.57 -20.44
C GLU A 299 22.54 19.59 -20.09
N VAL A 300 21.66 19.26 -19.14
CA VAL A 300 20.63 20.19 -18.64
C VAL A 300 21.27 21.44 -18.05
N ILE A 301 22.33 21.29 -17.24
CA ILE A 301 23.03 22.42 -16.63
C ILE A 301 23.68 23.30 -17.69
N ASN A 302 24.34 22.72 -18.70
CA ASN A 302 24.94 23.46 -19.81
C ASN A 302 23.88 24.24 -20.61
N LEU A 303 22.71 23.65 -20.83
CA LEU A 303 21.60 24.33 -21.49
C LEU A 303 21.04 25.48 -20.62
N LEU A 304 20.95 25.29 -19.30
CA LEU A 304 20.54 26.34 -18.37
C LEU A 304 21.55 27.49 -18.32
N TYR A 305 22.86 27.22 -18.42
CA TYR A 305 23.87 28.28 -18.56
C TYR A 305 23.61 29.17 -19.78
N ALA A 306 23.26 28.56 -20.92
CA ALA A 306 22.97 29.31 -22.15
C ALA A 306 21.64 30.08 -22.08
N LYS A 307 20.61 29.52 -21.43
CA LYS A 307 19.26 30.12 -21.39
C LYS A 307 19.01 31.07 -20.22
N ALA A 308 19.75 30.94 -19.13
CA ALA A 308 19.60 31.76 -17.92
C ALA A 308 20.96 32.20 -17.37
N PRO A 309 21.76 32.96 -18.15
CA PRO A 309 23.10 33.41 -17.74
C PRO A 309 23.07 34.33 -16.50
N TRP A 310 21.93 34.97 -16.20
CA TRP A 310 21.76 35.82 -15.03
C TRP A 310 21.70 35.03 -13.71
N ALA A 311 21.30 33.76 -13.73
CA ALA A 311 21.10 32.96 -12.53
C ALA A 311 22.44 32.53 -11.92
N VAL A 312 22.49 32.43 -10.58
CA VAL A 312 23.67 31.94 -9.87
C VAL A 312 23.86 30.45 -10.15
N THR A 313 25.11 30.02 -10.31
CA THR A 313 25.44 28.63 -10.65
C THR A 313 26.40 28.00 -9.66
N GLY A 314 26.32 26.67 -9.52
CA GLY A 314 27.20 25.91 -8.63
C GLY A 314 26.73 25.88 -7.18
N TYR A 315 27.31 24.98 -6.38
CA TYR A 315 26.96 24.82 -4.97
C TYR A 315 28.08 25.34 -4.08
N SER A 316 27.72 26.12 -3.06
CA SER A 316 28.56 26.36 -1.89
C SER A 316 27.70 26.41 -0.63
N ASP A 317 28.28 26.08 0.52
CA ASP A 317 27.56 26.16 1.80
C ASP A 317 27.14 27.59 2.13
N ASP A 318 27.90 28.57 1.66
CA ASP A 318 27.56 29.99 1.83
C ASP A 318 26.38 30.40 0.93
N LEU A 319 26.33 29.95 -0.32
CA LEU A 319 25.16 30.16 -1.20
C LEU A 319 23.91 29.53 -0.60
N LYS A 320 24.04 28.33 -0.02
CA LYS A 320 22.93 27.67 0.67
C LYS A 320 22.46 28.46 1.90
N LYS A 321 23.39 28.97 2.72
CA LYS A 321 23.06 29.83 3.87
C LYS A 321 22.38 31.12 3.41
N ARG A 322 22.90 31.77 2.36
CA ARG A 322 22.31 32.99 1.78
C ARG A 322 20.91 32.74 1.22
N TRP A 323 20.69 31.64 0.49
CA TRP A 323 19.35 31.27 0.03
C TRP A 323 18.36 31.05 1.19
N THR A 324 18.83 30.53 2.33
CA THR A 324 17.98 30.22 3.48
C THR A 324 17.69 31.44 4.36
N LYS A 325 18.67 32.33 4.56
CA LYS A 325 18.57 33.47 5.49
C LYS A 325 18.36 34.83 4.79
N GLU A 326 18.86 34.99 3.58
CA GLU A 326 18.99 36.26 2.86
C GLU A 326 18.45 36.13 1.42
N ARG A 327 17.35 35.38 1.25
CA ARG A 327 16.80 35.05 -0.07
C ARG A 327 16.52 36.28 -0.92
N GLU A 328 15.91 37.32 -0.35
CA GLU A 328 15.55 38.55 -1.06
C GLU A 328 16.80 39.25 -1.63
N GLN A 329 17.90 39.30 -0.88
CA GLN A 329 19.16 39.87 -1.35
C GLN A 329 19.74 39.08 -2.52
N MET A 330 19.61 37.75 -2.50
CA MET A 330 20.05 36.90 -3.60
C MET A 330 19.19 37.11 -4.85
N ILE A 331 17.88 37.32 -4.70
CA ILE A 331 16.96 37.65 -5.80
C ILE A 331 17.35 39.01 -6.40
N THR A 332 17.53 40.04 -5.58
CA THR A 332 17.93 41.38 -6.05
C THR A 332 19.24 41.35 -6.83
N ALA A 333 20.24 40.60 -6.36
CA ALA A 333 21.52 40.46 -7.06
C ALA A 333 21.37 39.77 -8.44
N VAL A 334 20.45 38.82 -8.57
CA VAL A 334 20.15 38.17 -9.85
C VAL A 334 19.36 39.11 -10.78
N ASP A 335 18.41 39.87 -10.25
CA ASP A 335 17.66 40.84 -11.06
C ASP A 335 18.58 41.97 -11.59
N GLN A 336 19.57 42.41 -10.81
CA GLN A 336 20.59 43.35 -11.29
C GLN A 336 21.40 42.77 -12.45
N ARG A 337 21.86 41.52 -12.35
CA ARG A 337 22.59 40.83 -13.44
C ARG A 337 21.75 40.70 -14.70
N ARG A 338 20.44 40.52 -14.55
CA ARG A 338 19.50 40.41 -15.66
C ARG A 338 19.29 41.75 -16.39
N GLN A 339 19.42 42.88 -15.71
CA GLN A 339 19.32 44.20 -16.36
C GLN A 339 20.58 44.54 -17.16
N THR A 340 21.72 43.95 -16.81
CA THR A 340 23.03 44.19 -17.45
C THR A 340 23.38 43.18 -18.55
N ALA A 341 22.62 42.10 -18.69
CA ALA A 341 22.80 41.03 -19.68
C ALA A 341 21.76 41.16 -20.78
#